data_AF-A0A3Q2PNN4-F1
#
_entry.id   AF-A0A3Q2PNN4-F1
#
_cell.length_a   1.000
_cell.length_b   1.000
_cell.length_c   1.000
_cell.angle_alpha   90.00
_cell.angle_beta   90.00
_cell.angle_gamma   90.00
#
_symmetry.space_group_name_H-M   'P 1'
#
loop_
_entity.id
_entity.type
_entity.pdbx_description
1 polymer ?
#
loop_
_entity_poly.entity_id
_entity_poly.type
_entity_poly.pdbx_seq_one_letter_code
_entity_poly.pdbx_strand_id
1 'polypeptide(L)'
;MSFLLNWCQGEGVDPADALIVKSVPKDALNKVIEGHLNAIKCLGRVKVKGRMFDPETQGLVVLCVCSETVNSDAILPEVRPEEGDPWQLSIPIDSSALPGVTPGTPITMVTDSDAGVAGTPDTSSPSDPHFTALLKTVGDILEKVPRPIAPENTAFRRLRPFSGTGPTPNGEENLDTWLMQARLMVDECECSDSKKRKQIIDSLKGPALEIAQAVRSSDPHATPQDYLGALEQAFGSSESGEDLYYAFRALRQRSGERLSDFLRRMEHALTKVVFRSGVMASQRDCIRVEQLLRGAVESDLMLVQLRLRERKETPPSF
;
A
#
# COMPACT_ATOMS: atom_id res chain seq x y z
N MET A 1 26.53 21.81 1.74
CA MET A 1 26.65 22.39 0.38
C MET A 1 26.92 21.26 -0.58
N SER A 2 25.92 20.94 -1.39
CA SER A 2 25.98 19.90 -2.41
C SER A 2 27.07 20.20 -3.46
N PHE A 3 27.76 19.15 -3.94
CA PHE A 3 28.79 19.22 -5.00
C PHE A 3 28.32 20.01 -6.25
N LEU A 4 27.02 19.95 -6.52
CA LEU A 4 26.36 20.60 -7.64
C LEU A 4 26.27 22.13 -7.49
N LEU A 5 26.09 22.64 -6.26
CA LEU A 5 26.11 24.08 -6.01
C LEU A 5 27.52 24.66 -6.17
N ASN A 6 28.55 23.91 -5.74
CA ASN A 6 29.94 24.31 -5.98
C ASN A 6 30.27 24.35 -7.47
N TRP A 7 29.69 23.44 -8.27
CA TRP A 7 29.86 23.44 -9.72
C TRP A 7 29.14 24.62 -10.40
N CYS A 8 27.93 24.97 -9.95
CA CYS A 8 27.23 26.17 -10.41
C CYS A 8 28.01 27.45 -10.06
N GLN A 9 28.57 27.52 -8.84
CA GLN A 9 29.41 28.63 -8.40
C GLN A 9 30.70 28.74 -9.22
N GLY A 10 31.32 27.61 -9.60
CA GLY A 10 32.52 27.57 -10.42
C GLY A 10 32.31 28.05 -11.87
N GLU A 11 31.13 27.80 -12.44
CA GLU A 11 30.77 28.21 -13.82
C GLU A 11 30.04 29.57 -13.88
N GLY A 12 29.84 30.23 -12.73
CA GLY A 12 29.17 31.53 -12.63
C GLY A 12 27.66 31.47 -12.95
N VAL A 13 27.00 30.38 -12.58
CA VAL A 13 25.58 30.11 -12.84
C VAL A 13 24.77 30.26 -11.55
N ASP A 14 23.63 30.96 -11.61
CA ASP A 14 22.69 31.05 -10.50
C ASP A 14 21.99 29.69 -10.29
N PRO A 15 22.04 29.09 -9.08
CA PRO A 15 21.35 27.84 -8.77
C PRO A 15 19.85 27.83 -9.06
N ALA A 16 19.18 28.99 -9.04
CA ALA A 16 17.75 29.10 -9.33
C ALA A 16 17.41 28.91 -10.83
N ASP A 17 18.40 29.13 -11.70
CA ASP A 17 18.28 29.02 -13.16
C ASP A 17 19.07 27.82 -13.71
N ALA A 18 19.67 27.03 -12.82
CA ALA A 18 20.53 25.90 -13.14
C ALA A 18 19.73 24.62 -13.32
N LEU A 19 20.01 23.89 -14.40
CA LEU A 19 19.44 22.60 -14.71
C LEU A 19 20.54 21.59 -15.00
N ILE A 20 20.49 20.43 -14.37
CA ILE A 20 21.48 19.36 -14.53
C ILE A 20 20.84 18.21 -15.29
N VAL A 21 21.47 17.82 -16.38
CA VAL A 21 21.06 16.70 -17.22
C VAL A 21 22.05 15.56 -17.05
N LYS A 22 21.60 14.42 -16.53
CA LYS A 22 22.41 13.22 -16.35
C LYS A 22 22.14 12.20 -17.46
N SER A 23 23.08 11.28 -17.65
CA SER A 23 23.01 10.19 -18.65
C SER A 23 23.03 10.67 -20.11
N VAL A 24 23.73 11.76 -20.40
CA VAL A 24 23.92 12.25 -21.77
C VAL A 24 25.03 11.42 -22.46
N PRO A 25 24.83 10.90 -23.69
CA PRO A 25 25.87 10.14 -24.38
C PRO A 25 27.10 10.99 -24.71
N LYS A 26 28.29 10.37 -24.73
CA LYS A 26 29.61 11.04 -24.84
C LYS A 26 29.78 11.88 -26.12
N ASP A 27 29.05 11.52 -27.17
CA ASP A 27 29.13 12.14 -28.51
C ASP A 27 28.04 13.22 -28.74
N ALA A 28 27.23 13.54 -27.73
CA ALA A 28 26.16 14.53 -27.86
C ALA A 28 26.72 15.96 -28.01
N LEU A 29 26.35 16.63 -29.10
CA LEU A 29 26.68 18.04 -29.33
C LEU A 29 25.78 18.96 -28.50
N ASN A 30 26.36 20.01 -27.91
CA ASN A 30 25.63 21.00 -27.10
C ASN A 30 24.37 21.54 -27.81
N LYS A 31 24.43 21.77 -29.13
CA LYS A 31 23.29 22.25 -29.92
C LYS A 31 22.10 21.28 -29.94
N VAL A 32 22.37 19.97 -29.91
CA VAL A 32 21.33 18.93 -29.88
C VAL A 32 20.69 18.89 -28.50
N ILE A 33 21.51 19.02 -27.44
CA ILE A 33 21.03 19.06 -26.06
C ILE A 33 20.16 20.30 -25.83
N GLU A 34 20.64 21.48 -26.23
CA GLU A 34 19.87 22.74 -26.16
C GLU A 34 18.59 22.67 -26.99
N GLY A 35 18.62 22.05 -28.18
CA GLY A 35 17.44 21.89 -29.03
C GLY A 35 16.33 21.08 -28.37
N HIS A 36 16.67 19.96 -27.74
CA HIS A 36 15.70 19.11 -27.03
C HIS A 36 15.18 19.79 -25.76
N LEU A 37 16.04 20.46 -25.00
CA LEU A 37 15.64 21.15 -23.77
C LEU A 37 14.81 22.42 -24.07
N ASN A 38 15.04 23.11 -25.18
CA ASN A 38 14.22 24.23 -25.64
C ASN A 38 12.80 23.81 -26.08
N ALA A 39 12.57 22.53 -26.39
CA ALA A 39 11.23 22.03 -26.67
C ALA A 39 10.32 22.04 -25.42
N ILE A 40 10.94 22.09 -24.24
CA ILE A 40 10.26 22.12 -22.95
C ILE A 40 9.93 23.57 -22.61
N LYS A 41 8.69 23.97 -22.91
CA LYS A 41 8.21 25.35 -22.77
C LYS A 41 8.38 25.95 -21.37
N CYS A 42 8.46 25.13 -20.32
CA CYS A 42 8.63 25.61 -18.94
C CYS A 42 10.08 25.95 -18.55
N LEU A 43 11.08 25.67 -19.40
CA LEU A 43 12.49 25.97 -19.14
C LEU A 43 12.99 27.20 -19.91
N GLY A 44 12.16 27.79 -20.77
CA GLY A 44 12.55 28.89 -21.64
C GLY A 44 13.71 28.54 -22.58
N ARG A 45 14.67 29.47 -22.78
CA ARG A 45 15.88 29.22 -23.56
C ARG A 45 16.96 28.57 -22.69
N VAL A 46 17.37 27.38 -23.07
CA VAL A 46 18.39 26.58 -22.38
C VAL A 46 19.73 26.69 -23.10
N LYS A 47 20.80 26.96 -22.35
CA LYS A 47 22.20 26.98 -22.84
C LYS A 47 23.09 26.06 -22.01
N VAL A 48 23.91 25.26 -22.66
CA VAL A 48 24.88 24.39 -21.99
C VAL A 48 26.08 25.23 -21.51
N LYS A 49 26.42 25.11 -20.22
CA LYS A 49 27.56 25.82 -19.59
C LYS A 49 28.70 24.90 -19.23
N GLY A 50 28.41 23.69 -18.74
CA GLY A 50 29.45 22.75 -18.30
C GLY A 50 29.11 21.31 -18.66
N ARG A 51 30.14 20.47 -18.78
CA ARG A 51 30.00 19.02 -18.91
C ARG A 51 30.99 18.33 -17.99
N MET A 52 30.55 17.26 -17.35
CA MET A 52 31.37 16.43 -16.48
C MET A 52 31.09 14.97 -16.81
N PHE A 53 32.12 14.15 -16.82
CA PHE A 53 31.92 12.71 -16.99
C PHE A 53 31.56 12.11 -15.64
N ASP A 54 30.47 11.34 -15.59
CA ASP A 54 30.07 10.60 -14.41
C ASP A 54 30.49 9.12 -14.58
N PRO A 55 31.46 8.64 -13.77
CA PRO A 55 31.93 7.27 -13.85
C PRO A 55 30.86 6.24 -13.43
N GLU A 56 29.87 6.62 -12.62
CA GLU A 56 28.82 5.71 -12.14
C GLU A 56 27.81 5.39 -13.23
N THR A 57 27.40 6.40 -14.01
CA THR A 57 26.45 6.23 -15.12
C THR A 57 27.12 5.97 -16.47
N GLN A 58 28.47 5.99 -16.52
CA GLN A 58 29.26 5.91 -17.76
C GLN A 58 28.85 6.94 -18.83
N GLY A 59 28.19 8.03 -18.42
CA GLY A 59 27.65 9.08 -19.27
C GLY A 59 28.19 10.47 -18.92
N LEU A 60 27.81 11.46 -19.72
CA LEU A 60 28.05 12.87 -19.42
C LEU A 60 26.90 13.43 -18.57
N VAL A 61 27.29 14.19 -17.55
CA VAL A 61 26.43 15.09 -16.80
C VAL A 61 26.66 16.49 -17.36
N VAL A 62 25.58 17.18 -17.74
CA VAL A 62 25.63 18.47 -18.41
C VAL A 62 24.92 19.50 -17.55
N LEU A 63 25.61 20.60 -17.27
CA LEU A 63 25.06 21.77 -16.59
C LEU A 63 24.53 22.74 -17.63
N CYS A 64 23.25 23.06 -17.53
CA CYS A 64 22.51 23.95 -18.39
C CYS A 64 21.98 25.15 -17.60
N VAL A 65 21.89 26.30 -18.26
CA VAL A 65 21.26 27.53 -17.73
C VAL A 65 19.99 27.78 -18.51
N CYS A 66 18.90 27.90 -17.78
CA CYS A 66 17.59 28.24 -18.30
C CYS A 66 17.39 29.76 -18.23
N SER A 67 16.56 30.32 -19.11
CA SER A 67 16.23 31.76 -19.05
C SER A 67 15.09 32.08 -18.09
N GLU A 68 14.42 31.05 -17.58
CA GLU A 68 13.31 31.13 -16.63
C GLU A 68 13.66 30.33 -15.38
N THR A 69 13.17 30.78 -14.22
CA THR A 69 13.47 30.16 -12.93
C THR A 69 12.91 28.74 -12.87
N VAL A 70 13.79 27.81 -12.53
CA VAL A 70 13.56 26.39 -12.69
C VAL A 70 12.88 25.85 -11.43
N ASN A 71 11.57 25.59 -11.47
CA ASN A 71 10.80 25.14 -10.32
C ASN A 71 10.71 23.60 -10.25
N SER A 72 10.94 23.02 -9.07
CA SER A 72 11.03 21.55 -8.84
C SER A 72 9.75 20.79 -9.21
N ASP A 73 8.59 21.46 -9.22
CA ASP A 73 7.29 20.86 -9.51
C ASP A 73 6.92 20.90 -11.01
N ALA A 74 7.66 21.66 -11.82
CA ALA A 74 7.34 21.90 -13.23
C ALA A 74 8.19 21.09 -14.23
N ILE A 75 9.17 20.34 -13.73
CA ILE A 75 10.14 19.61 -14.57
C ILE A 75 9.78 18.13 -14.58
N LEU A 76 9.52 17.61 -15.77
CA LEU A 76 9.40 16.17 -15.98
C LEU A 76 10.78 15.54 -15.72
N PRO A 77 10.93 14.59 -14.78
CA PRO A 77 12.24 14.05 -14.38
C PRO A 77 13.03 13.32 -15.47
N GLU A 78 12.41 13.05 -16.62
CA GLU A 78 12.96 12.20 -17.66
C GLU A 78 12.61 12.77 -19.05
N VAL A 79 13.64 13.10 -19.83
CA VAL A 79 13.51 13.55 -21.22
C VAL A 79 14.12 12.48 -22.11
N ARG A 80 13.32 11.94 -23.04
CA ARG A 80 13.81 10.99 -24.04
C ARG A 80 14.18 11.74 -25.31
N PRO A 81 15.47 11.76 -25.70
CA PRO A 81 15.85 12.17 -27.04
C PRO A 81 15.32 11.16 -28.07
N GLU A 82 15.14 11.57 -29.33
CA GLU A 82 14.68 10.66 -30.40
C GLU A 82 15.64 9.50 -30.70
N GLU A 83 16.92 9.61 -30.30
CA GLU A 83 17.88 8.51 -30.32
C GLU A 83 18.66 8.45 -28.99
N GLY A 84 18.44 7.39 -28.21
CA GLY A 84 19.24 7.04 -27.05
C GLY A 84 18.48 6.90 -25.73
N ASP A 85 19.20 6.51 -24.69
CA ASP A 85 18.67 6.30 -23.35
C ASP A 85 18.10 7.60 -22.73
N PRO A 86 17.07 7.49 -21.86
CA PRO A 86 16.44 8.64 -21.24
C PRO A 86 17.40 9.49 -20.41
N TRP A 87 17.38 10.81 -20.62
CA TRP A 87 18.16 11.78 -19.85
C TRP A 87 17.40 12.17 -18.58
N GLN A 88 18.09 12.17 -17.45
CA GLN A 88 17.50 12.55 -16.16
C GLN A 88 17.74 14.02 -15.86
N LEU A 89 16.67 14.77 -15.61
CA LEU A 89 16.73 16.18 -15.26
C LEU A 89 16.68 16.35 -13.73
N SER A 90 17.62 17.13 -13.19
CA SER A 90 17.70 17.45 -11.77
C SER A 90 18.07 18.91 -11.55
N ILE A 91 17.52 19.53 -10.51
CA ILE A 91 17.86 20.89 -10.09
C ILE A 91 18.86 20.78 -8.92
N PRO A 92 19.89 21.64 -8.83
CA PRO A 92 20.76 21.71 -7.66
C PRO A 92 20.02 22.37 -6.49
N ILE A 93 19.16 21.64 -5.79
CA ILE A 93 18.53 22.11 -4.54
C ILE A 93 19.34 21.57 -3.35
N ASP A 94 19.78 22.46 -2.46
CA ASP A 94 20.27 22.06 -1.14
C ASP A 94 19.07 21.54 -0.32
N SER A 95 19.04 20.24 -0.07
CA SER A 95 18.16 19.64 0.94
C SER A 95 18.63 20.02 2.35
N SER A 96 18.49 21.30 2.70
CA SER A 96 18.61 21.79 4.07
C SER A 96 17.68 22.99 4.28
N ALA A 97 16.37 22.74 4.23
CA ALA A 97 15.35 23.63 4.78
C ALA A 97 14.13 22.82 5.21
N LEU A 98 14.31 21.97 6.22
CA LEU A 98 13.23 21.76 7.19
C LEU A 98 13.00 23.11 7.89
N PRO A 99 11.76 23.60 8.04
CA PRO A 99 11.49 24.58 9.08
C PRO A 99 11.57 23.84 10.41
N GLY A 100 12.77 23.82 10.99
CA GLY A 100 12.95 23.50 12.39
C GLY A 100 12.45 24.65 13.25
N VAL A 101 11.67 24.34 14.28
CA VAL A 101 11.94 24.92 15.60
C VAL A 101 12.04 23.76 16.57
N THR A 102 13.29 23.61 17.02
CA THR A 102 13.85 22.62 17.93
C THR A 102 13.48 22.87 19.40
N PRO A 103 13.77 21.88 20.28
CA PRO A 103 13.23 21.74 21.63
C PRO A 103 14.13 22.32 22.74
N GLY A 104 13.58 22.44 23.96
CA GLY A 104 14.34 22.19 25.19
C GLY A 104 14.27 23.21 26.34
N THR A 105 13.53 22.82 27.40
CA THR A 105 13.85 22.93 28.85
C THR A 105 13.85 24.31 29.59
N PRO A 106 13.77 24.38 30.95
CA PRO A 106 12.75 23.88 31.91
C PRO A 106 12.34 24.98 32.95
N ILE A 107 11.74 24.59 34.10
CA ILE A 107 11.54 25.36 35.38
C ILE A 107 10.22 26.18 35.37
N THR A 108 9.26 26.10 36.31
CA THR A 108 9.30 25.98 37.78
C THR A 108 7.91 25.59 38.33
N MET A 109 7.90 24.93 39.49
CA MET A 109 6.75 24.73 40.38
C MET A 109 6.17 26.06 40.88
N VAL A 110 4.83 26.19 41.00
CA VAL A 110 4.18 26.87 42.14
C VAL A 110 2.79 26.25 42.41
N THR A 111 2.56 26.04 43.70
CA THR A 111 1.45 25.40 44.43
C THR A 111 0.20 26.28 44.63
N ASP A 112 -0.95 25.59 44.75
CA ASP A 112 -2.13 25.76 45.62
C ASP A 112 -2.61 27.10 46.22
N SER A 113 -3.94 27.11 46.43
CA SER A 113 -4.80 27.83 47.42
C SER A 113 -5.55 29.06 46.86
N ASP A 114 -6.78 29.43 47.22
CA ASP A 114 -7.97 28.87 47.91
C ASP A 114 -9.09 29.97 47.86
N ALA A 115 -10.36 29.57 48.06
CA ALA A 115 -11.55 30.32 48.53
C ALA A 115 -12.04 31.56 47.71
N GLY A 116 -13.25 31.55 47.12
CA GLY A 116 -14.58 31.70 47.77
C GLY A 116 -15.20 33.04 47.28
N VAL A 117 -16.51 33.33 47.14
CA VAL A 117 -17.78 32.84 47.69
C VAL A 117 -18.95 33.43 46.84
N ALA A 118 -20.07 32.68 46.81
CA ALA A 118 -21.49 33.05 46.69
C ALA A 118 -22.17 33.47 45.36
N GLY A 119 -23.26 32.74 45.09
CA GLY A 119 -24.45 33.27 44.41
C GLY A 119 -25.38 32.19 43.80
N THR A 120 -26.06 31.38 44.61
CA THR A 120 -27.28 30.63 44.19
C THR A 120 -28.52 31.54 44.25
N PRO A 121 -29.66 31.16 43.62
CA PRO A 121 -30.66 30.40 44.39
C PRO A 121 -31.42 29.30 43.62
N ASP A 122 -31.56 28.19 44.34
CA ASP A 122 -32.59 27.14 44.43
C ASP A 122 -33.82 27.12 43.50
N THR A 123 -34.17 25.91 43.05
CA THR A 123 -35.52 25.34 43.18
C THR A 123 -35.43 23.80 43.29
N SER A 124 -36.19 23.28 44.25
CA SER A 124 -36.15 21.94 44.85
C SER A 124 -36.99 20.88 44.10
N SER A 125 -36.61 19.60 44.25
CA SER A 125 -37.53 18.46 44.32
C SER A 125 -36.85 17.22 44.95
N PRO A 126 -37.60 16.38 45.69
CA PRO A 126 -37.04 15.49 46.72
C PRO A 126 -36.59 14.13 46.15
N SER A 127 -35.41 13.70 46.57
CA SER A 127 -34.81 12.41 46.25
C SER A 127 -35.32 11.32 47.21
N ASP A 128 -36.04 10.34 46.66
CA ASP A 128 -36.40 9.13 47.39
C ASP A 128 -35.12 8.35 47.80
N PRO A 129 -34.89 8.10 49.10
CA PRO A 129 -33.69 7.41 49.58
C PRO A 129 -33.62 5.94 49.13
N HIS A 130 -34.75 5.35 48.74
CA HIS A 130 -34.80 3.99 48.20
C HIS A 130 -34.29 3.93 46.75
N PHE A 131 -34.53 4.97 45.95
CA PHE A 131 -34.04 5.04 44.57
C PHE A 131 -32.53 5.27 44.50
N THR A 132 -31.99 6.11 45.39
CA THR A 132 -30.53 6.31 45.51
C THR A 132 -29.82 5.07 46.07
N ALA A 133 -30.44 4.35 47.01
CA ALA A 133 -29.93 3.06 47.48
C ALA A 133 -29.95 2.00 46.38
N LEU A 134 -31.03 1.91 45.59
CA LEU A 134 -31.09 1.03 44.43
C LEU A 134 -30.00 1.37 43.41
N LEU A 135 -29.87 2.64 43.00
CA LEU A 135 -28.85 3.12 42.06
C LEU A 135 -27.42 2.78 42.52
N LYS A 136 -27.14 2.96 43.81
CA LYS A 136 -25.85 2.59 44.40
C LYS A 136 -25.63 1.08 44.38
N THR A 137 -26.67 0.29 44.63
CA THR A 137 -26.61 -1.17 44.57
C THR A 137 -26.40 -1.66 43.13
N VAL A 138 -27.02 -1.04 42.11
CA VAL A 138 -26.74 -1.38 40.70
C VAL A 138 -25.32 -0.97 40.30
N GLY A 139 -24.81 0.14 40.85
CA GLY A 139 -23.42 0.58 40.68
C GLY A 139 -22.40 -0.40 41.26
N ASP A 140 -22.64 -0.88 42.48
CA ASP A 140 -21.77 -1.87 43.15
C ASP A 140 -21.82 -3.25 42.49
N ILE A 141 -22.96 -3.62 41.87
CA ILE A 141 -23.07 -4.83 41.04
C ILE A 141 -22.30 -4.64 39.72
N LEU A 142 -22.36 -3.46 39.10
CA LEU A 142 -21.65 -3.15 37.86
C LEU A 142 -20.12 -3.07 38.07
N GLU A 143 -19.65 -2.68 39.25
CA GLU A 143 -18.23 -2.74 39.63
C GLU A 143 -17.74 -4.17 39.93
N LYS A 144 -18.63 -5.07 40.33
CA LYS A 144 -18.31 -6.50 40.59
C LYS A 144 -18.50 -7.41 39.38
N VAL A 145 -19.10 -6.92 38.31
CA VAL A 145 -19.00 -7.57 36.99
C VAL A 145 -17.60 -7.24 36.47
N PRO A 146 -16.74 -8.23 36.15
CA PRO A 146 -15.49 -7.93 35.49
C PRO A 146 -15.82 -7.11 34.25
N ARG A 147 -15.27 -5.90 34.14
CA ARG A 147 -15.25 -5.17 32.87
C ARG A 147 -14.83 -6.20 31.81
N PRO A 148 -15.56 -6.37 30.69
CA PRO A 148 -15.01 -7.16 29.62
C PRO A 148 -13.67 -6.53 29.31
N ILE A 149 -12.60 -7.28 29.61
CA ILE A 149 -11.26 -6.96 29.15
C ILE A 149 -11.45 -6.90 27.65
N ALA A 150 -11.58 -5.69 27.09
CA ALA A 150 -11.47 -5.52 25.66
C ALA A 150 -10.10 -6.11 25.34
N PRO A 151 -10.03 -7.25 24.64
CA PRO A 151 -8.73 -7.81 24.35
C PRO A 151 -8.02 -6.77 23.47
N GLU A 152 -6.86 -6.29 23.90
CA GLU A 152 -5.98 -5.37 23.17
C GLU A 152 -5.42 -5.99 21.87
N ASN A 153 -6.17 -6.88 21.21
CA ASN A 153 -5.81 -7.54 19.96
C ASN A 153 -7.03 -7.82 19.08
N THR A 154 -7.98 -6.88 19.01
CA THR A 154 -9.09 -6.89 18.04
C THR A 154 -8.67 -6.45 16.63
N ALA A 155 -7.37 -6.27 16.37
CA ALA A 155 -6.87 -5.81 15.07
C ALA A 155 -7.19 -6.80 13.93
N PHE A 156 -7.33 -8.10 14.21
CA PHE A 156 -7.64 -9.12 13.21
C PHE A 156 -8.96 -9.80 13.49
N ARG A 157 -9.90 -9.76 12.52
CA ARG A 157 -11.13 -10.53 12.58
C ARG A 157 -10.78 -12.01 12.78
N ARG A 158 -11.45 -12.66 13.73
CA ARG A 158 -11.34 -14.12 13.95
C ARG A 158 -11.55 -14.85 12.63
N LEU A 159 -10.65 -15.79 12.32
CA LEU A 159 -10.78 -16.65 11.13
C LEU A 159 -12.11 -17.39 11.16
N ARG A 160 -12.78 -17.44 10.02
CA ARG A 160 -14.01 -18.21 9.86
C ARG A 160 -13.69 -19.71 9.96
N PRO A 161 -14.66 -20.55 10.34
CA PRO A 161 -14.39 -21.97 10.47
C PRO A 161 -14.08 -22.65 9.13
N PHE A 162 -13.18 -23.63 9.15
CA PHE A 162 -12.85 -24.49 8.00
C PHE A 162 -12.74 -25.95 8.44
N SER A 163 -13.47 -26.85 7.78
CA SER A 163 -13.49 -28.28 8.09
C SER A 163 -12.73 -29.17 7.11
N GLY A 164 -12.42 -28.69 5.90
CA GLY A 164 -11.86 -29.52 4.84
C GLY A 164 -12.86 -30.54 4.25
N THR A 165 -14.16 -30.38 4.52
CA THR A 165 -15.21 -31.25 3.97
C THR A 165 -15.86 -30.63 2.72
N GLY A 166 -16.22 -31.47 1.75
CA GLY A 166 -16.89 -31.07 0.51
C GLY A 166 -18.29 -31.69 0.39
N PRO A 167 -19.35 -30.92 0.06
CA PRO A 167 -19.36 -29.46 -0.18
C PRO A 167 -19.17 -28.66 1.13
N THR A 168 -18.67 -27.42 1.02
CA THR A 168 -18.44 -26.53 2.17
C THR A 168 -19.72 -26.33 2.99
N PRO A 169 -19.73 -26.65 4.29
CA PRO A 169 -20.90 -26.46 5.13
C PRO A 169 -21.33 -24.99 5.26
N ASN A 170 -22.62 -24.76 5.49
CA ASN A 170 -23.14 -23.41 5.71
C ASN A 170 -22.47 -22.74 6.92
N GLY A 171 -21.94 -21.53 6.69
CA GLY A 171 -21.24 -20.77 7.74
C GLY A 171 -19.75 -21.07 7.86
N GLU A 172 -19.22 -21.99 7.05
CA GLU A 172 -17.80 -22.28 6.90
C GLU A 172 -17.24 -21.71 5.60
N GLU A 173 -15.92 -21.55 5.52
CA GLU A 173 -15.24 -21.11 4.30
C GLU A 173 -14.67 -22.32 3.55
N ASN A 174 -14.50 -22.19 2.23
CA ASN A 174 -13.70 -23.13 1.46
C ASN A 174 -12.20 -22.90 1.75
N LEU A 175 -11.36 -23.85 1.33
CA LEU A 175 -9.92 -23.79 1.60
C LEU A 175 -9.27 -22.51 1.06
N ASP A 176 -9.55 -22.11 -0.19
CA ASP A 176 -8.89 -20.97 -0.82
C ASP A 176 -9.19 -19.65 -0.08
N THR A 177 -10.47 -19.41 0.24
CA THR A 177 -10.88 -18.21 0.99
C THR A 177 -10.29 -18.23 2.40
N TRP A 178 -10.32 -19.38 3.08
CA TRP A 178 -9.79 -19.51 4.43
C TRP A 178 -8.27 -19.31 4.47
N LEU A 179 -7.52 -19.94 3.55
CA LEU A 179 -6.06 -19.78 3.46
C LEU A 179 -5.67 -18.33 3.18
N MET A 180 -6.40 -17.62 2.32
CA MET A 180 -6.16 -16.20 2.06
C MET A 180 -6.32 -15.36 3.33
N GLN A 181 -7.40 -15.58 4.10
CA GLN A 181 -7.61 -14.90 5.38
C GLN A 181 -6.54 -15.27 6.41
N ALA A 182 -6.14 -16.55 6.46
CA ALA A 182 -5.16 -17.04 7.42
C ALA A 182 -3.77 -16.51 7.13
N ARG A 183 -3.33 -16.47 5.86
CA ARG A 183 -2.04 -15.88 5.45
C ARG A 183 -2.00 -14.40 5.80
N LEU A 184 -3.04 -13.64 5.45
CA LEU A 184 -3.15 -12.22 5.81
C LEU A 184 -3.03 -12.02 7.34
N MET A 185 -3.74 -12.84 8.12
CA MET A 185 -3.66 -12.80 9.58
C MET A 185 -2.25 -13.17 10.10
N VAL A 186 -1.54 -14.11 9.49
CA VAL A 186 -0.17 -14.46 9.88
C VAL A 186 0.79 -13.33 9.57
N ASP A 187 0.63 -12.68 8.41
CA ASP A 187 1.54 -11.64 7.92
C ASP A 187 1.35 -10.32 8.67
N GLU A 188 0.10 -9.94 8.94
CA GLU A 188 -0.22 -8.64 9.56
C GLU A 188 -0.26 -8.69 11.10
N CYS A 189 -0.49 -9.86 11.74
CA CYS A 189 -0.54 -9.91 13.21
C CYS A 189 0.85 -9.72 13.83
N GLU A 190 0.98 -8.70 14.67
CA GLU A 190 2.18 -8.43 15.49
C GLU A 190 2.28 -9.37 16.72
N CYS A 191 1.33 -10.29 16.87
CA CYS A 191 1.30 -11.26 17.95
C CYS A 191 2.35 -12.38 17.78
N SER A 192 2.66 -13.08 18.87
CA SER A 192 3.58 -14.22 18.82
C SER A 192 3.06 -15.38 17.97
N ASP A 193 3.96 -16.16 17.38
CA ASP A 193 3.63 -17.35 16.60
C ASP A 193 2.73 -18.34 17.32
N SER A 194 2.88 -18.46 18.66
CA SER A 194 1.99 -19.29 19.48
C SER A 194 0.53 -18.80 19.45
N LYS A 195 0.31 -17.47 19.48
CA LYS A 195 -1.03 -16.88 19.34
C LYS A 195 -1.57 -17.08 17.92
N LYS A 196 -0.76 -16.86 16.89
CA LYS A 196 -1.13 -17.11 15.48
C LYS A 196 -1.53 -18.57 15.25
N ARG A 197 -0.70 -19.50 15.75
CA ARG A 197 -0.95 -20.95 15.71
C ARG A 197 -2.25 -21.31 16.39
N LYS A 198 -2.50 -20.77 17.59
CA LYS A 198 -3.76 -20.98 18.31
C LYS A 198 -4.95 -20.51 17.49
N GLN A 199 -4.87 -19.32 16.89
CA GLN A 199 -5.96 -18.77 16.09
C GLN A 199 -6.26 -19.59 14.82
N ILE A 200 -5.22 -20.11 14.17
CA ILE A 200 -5.36 -21.08 13.08
C ILE A 200 -6.12 -22.30 13.60
N ILE A 201 -5.60 -22.98 14.63
CA ILE A 201 -6.20 -24.21 15.19
C ILE A 201 -7.65 -23.99 15.65
N ASP A 202 -7.96 -22.87 16.32
CA ASP A 202 -9.29 -22.53 16.84
C ASP A 202 -10.33 -22.29 15.72
N SER A 203 -9.90 -22.14 14.48
CA SER A 203 -10.77 -22.02 13.31
C SER A 203 -10.94 -23.33 12.54
N LEU A 204 -10.16 -24.37 12.86
CA LEU A 204 -10.23 -25.66 12.18
C LEU A 204 -11.26 -26.59 12.83
N LYS A 205 -11.86 -27.44 12.01
CA LYS A 205 -12.79 -28.51 12.43
C LYS A 205 -12.55 -29.78 11.62
N GLY A 206 -13.13 -30.89 12.07
CA GLY A 206 -13.19 -32.14 11.30
C GLY A 206 -11.81 -32.59 10.77
N PRO A 207 -11.74 -33.07 9.51
CA PRO A 207 -10.49 -33.46 8.87
C PRO A 207 -9.39 -32.39 8.92
N ALA A 208 -9.73 -31.11 8.77
CA ALA A 208 -8.73 -30.04 8.81
C ALA A 208 -8.07 -29.91 10.20
N LEU A 209 -8.83 -30.11 11.27
CA LEU A 209 -8.28 -30.13 12.62
C LEU A 209 -7.38 -31.35 12.86
N GLU A 210 -7.72 -32.51 12.28
CA GLU A 210 -6.89 -33.73 12.36
C GLU A 210 -5.50 -33.52 11.72
N ILE A 211 -5.44 -32.86 10.56
CA ILE A 211 -4.15 -32.50 9.93
C ILE A 211 -3.32 -31.58 10.84
N ALA A 212 -3.93 -30.55 11.41
CA ALA A 212 -3.23 -29.65 12.33
C ALA A 212 -2.72 -30.38 13.60
N GLN A 213 -3.49 -31.36 14.10
CA GLN A 213 -3.04 -32.20 15.21
C GLN A 213 -1.84 -33.06 14.81
N ALA A 214 -1.85 -33.66 13.62
CA ALA A 214 -0.73 -34.43 13.10
C ALA A 214 0.54 -33.59 12.98
N VAL A 215 0.45 -32.37 12.42
CA VAL A 215 1.59 -31.41 12.36
C VAL A 215 2.17 -31.17 13.74
N ARG A 216 1.31 -30.86 14.73
CA ARG A 216 1.74 -30.59 16.11
C ARG A 216 2.40 -31.81 16.78
N SER A 217 1.91 -33.01 16.49
CA SER A 217 2.47 -34.26 17.03
C SER A 217 3.81 -34.61 16.42
N SER A 218 4.04 -34.27 15.15
CA SER A 218 5.31 -34.45 14.46
C SER A 218 6.35 -33.40 14.88
N ASP A 219 5.95 -32.14 15.00
CA ASP A 219 6.81 -31.04 15.44
C ASP A 219 6.06 -30.08 16.39
N PRO A 220 6.38 -30.09 17.71
CA PRO A 220 5.82 -29.15 18.67
C PRO A 220 6.19 -27.67 18.41
N HIS A 221 7.27 -27.42 17.67
CA HIS A 221 7.77 -26.09 17.34
C HIS A 221 7.32 -25.58 15.97
N ALA A 222 6.50 -26.34 15.25
CA ALA A 222 5.97 -25.98 13.92
C ALA A 222 5.44 -24.54 13.84
N THR A 223 5.93 -23.78 12.86
CA THR A 223 5.55 -22.38 12.66
C THR A 223 4.12 -22.26 12.12
N PRO A 224 3.45 -21.09 12.24
CA PRO A 224 2.14 -20.88 11.63
C PRO A 224 2.10 -21.23 10.13
N GLN A 225 3.20 -20.98 9.40
CA GLN A 225 3.32 -21.29 7.98
C GLN A 225 3.32 -22.81 7.73
N ASP A 226 3.91 -23.61 8.61
CA ASP A 226 3.91 -25.09 8.48
C ASP A 226 2.49 -25.65 8.59
N TYR A 227 1.64 -25.08 9.45
CA TYR A 227 0.22 -25.44 9.52
C TYR A 227 -0.52 -25.10 8.23
N LEU A 228 -0.31 -23.89 7.68
CA LEU A 228 -0.95 -23.48 6.43
C LEU A 228 -0.49 -24.35 5.24
N GLY A 229 0.81 -24.66 5.17
CA GLY A 229 1.38 -25.52 4.15
C GLY A 229 0.82 -26.95 4.21
N ALA A 230 0.71 -27.53 5.40
CA ALA A 230 0.12 -28.86 5.57
C ALA A 230 -1.36 -28.92 5.18
N LEU A 231 -2.14 -27.89 5.52
CA LEU A 231 -3.54 -27.80 5.13
C LEU A 231 -3.70 -27.61 3.61
N GLU A 232 -2.87 -26.77 3.00
CA GLU A 232 -2.85 -26.59 1.55
C GLU A 232 -2.44 -27.88 0.82
N GLN A 233 -1.48 -28.63 1.36
CA GLN A 233 -1.08 -29.92 0.81
C GLN A 233 -2.18 -30.98 0.94
N ALA A 234 -2.90 -31.01 2.06
CA ALA A 234 -3.92 -32.03 2.34
C ALA A 234 -5.24 -31.79 1.59
N PHE A 235 -5.67 -30.53 1.46
CA PHE A 235 -6.98 -30.16 0.92
C PHE A 235 -6.91 -29.38 -0.40
N GLY A 236 -5.71 -29.03 -0.86
CA GLY A 236 -5.50 -28.21 -2.06
C GLY A 236 -6.10 -28.82 -3.31
N SER A 237 -6.55 -27.94 -4.23
CA SER A 237 -6.86 -28.34 -5.60
C SER A 237 -5.59 -28.81 -6.30
N SER A 238 -5.72 -29.76 -7.23
CA SER A 238 -4.65 -30.12 -8.17
C SER A 238 -4.40 -29.05 -9.24
N GLU A 239 -5.30 -28.06 -9.35
CA GLU A 239 -5.14 -26.94 -10.29
C GLU A 239 -3.92 -26.09 -9.91
N SER A 240 -3.00 -25.96 -10.86
CA SER A 240 -1.84 -25.08 -10.71
C SER A 240 -2.22 -23.61 -10.88
N GLY A 241 -1.33 -22.71 -10.45
CA GLY A 241 -1.47 -21.28 -10.74
C GLY A 241 -1.58 -20.98 -12.24
N GLU A 242 -0.90 -21.77 -13.08
CA GLU A 242 -0.97 -21.66 -14.55
C GLU A 242 -2.36 -22.06 -15.07
N ASP A 243 -2.94 -23.17 -14.59
CA ASP A 243 -4.30 -23.60 -14.97
C ASP A 243 -5.33 -22.53 -14.63
N LEU A 244 -5.21 -21.94 -13.44
CA LEU A 244 -6.05 -20.83 -13.00
C LEU A 244 -5.84 -19.60 -13.90
N TYR A 245 -4.61 -19.31 -14.33
CA TYR A 245 -4.33 -18.22 -15.26
C TYR A 245 -4.96 -18.48 -16.63
N TYR A 246 -4.87 -19.70 -17.17
CA TYR A 246 -5.54 -20.07 -18.41
C TYR A 246 -7.06 -19.89 -18.31
N ALA A 247 -7.67 -20.36 -17.22
CA ALA A 247 -9.11 -20.19 -16.97
C ALA A 247 -9.50 -18.70 -16.84
N PHE A 248 -8.71 -17.91 -16.10
CA PHE A 248 -8.88 -16.46 -16.00
C PHE A 248 -8.84 -15.81 -17.38
N ARG A 249 -7.88 -16.20 -18.22
CA ARG A 249 -7.74 -15.64 -19.57
C ARG A 249 -8.94 -16.03 -20.47
N ALA A 250 -9.54 -17.18 -20.26
CA ALA A 250 -10.75 -17.59 -20.98
C ALA A 250 -12.02 -16.81 -20.57
N LEU A 251 -12.02 -16.06 -19.45
CA LEU A 251 -13.21 -15.33 -19.01
C LEU A 251 -13.69 -14.31 -20.05
N ARG A 252 -15.01 -14.29 -20.26
CA ARG A 252 -15.73 -13.30 -21.06
C ARG A 252 -16.96 -12.81 -20.30
N GLN A 253 -17.39 -11.60 -20.63
CA GLN A 253 -18.68 -11.07 -20.24
C GLN A 253 -19.76 -11.91 -20.93
N ARG A 254 -20.72 -12.39 -20.15
CA ARG A 254 -21.83 -13.20 -20.66
C ARG A 254 -22.84 -12.27 -21.32
N SER A 255 -23.60 -12.78 -22.29
CA SER A 255 -24.69 -12.01 -22.90
C SER A 255 -25.69 -11.58 -21.81
N GLY A 256 -26.02 -10.29 -21.79
CA GLY A 256 -26.91 -9.68 -20.80
C GLY A 256 -26.31 -9.47 -19.40
N GLU A 257 -25.04 -9.83 -19.17
CA GLU A 257 -24.37 -9.56 -17.90
C GLU A 257 -23.92 -8.10 -17.81
N ARG A 258 -24.13 -7.44 -16.68
CA ARG A 258 -23.61 -6.08 -16.46
C ARG A 258 -22.10 -6.10 -16.32
N LEU A 259 -21.44 -5.03 -16.78
CA LEU A 259 -19.98 -4.89 -16.66
C LEU A 259 -19.49 -5.04 -15.21
N SER A 260 -20.24 -4.53 -14.23
CA SER A 260 -19.90 -4.65 -12.80
C SER A 260 -19.89 -6.09 -12.30
N ASP A 261 -20.77 -6.95 -12.81
CA ASP A 261 -20.85 -8.35 -12.41
C ASP A 261 -19.71 -9.14 -13.07
N PHE A 262 -19.41 -8.86 -14.34
CA PHE A 262 -18.21 -9.39 -15.01
C PHE A 262 -16.93 -9.00 -14.28
N LEU A 263 -16.77 -7.72 -13.91
CA LEU A 263 -15.63 -7.21 -13.15
C LEU A 263 -15.43 -7.94 -11.82
N ARG A 264 -16.51 -8.19 -11.07
CA ARG A 264 -16.44 -8.95 -9.81
C ARG A 264 -15.93 -10.37 -10.02
N ARG A 265 -16.43 -11.07 -11.04
CA ARG A 265 -15.95 -12.43 -11.37
C ARG A 265 -14.50 -12.43 -11.84
N MET A 266 -14.13 -11.46 -12.67
CA MET A 266 -12.77 -11.29 -13.17
C MET A 266 -11.80 -11.01 -12.02
N GLU A 267 -12.14 -10.11 -11.09
CA GLU A 267 -11.28 -9.76 -9.95
C GLU A 267 -11.13 -10.93 -8.98
N HIS A 268 -12.21 -11.67 -8.72
CA HIS A 268 -12.15 -12.87 -7.90
C HIS A 268 -11.21 -13.92 -8.50
N ALA A 269 -11.32 -14.17 -9.81
CA ALA A 269 -10.43 -15.07 -10.51
C ALA A 269 -8.96 -14.58 -10.49
N LEU A 270 -8.72 -13.29 -10.77
CA LEU A 270 -7.37 -12.72 -10.74
C LEU A 270 -6.71 -12.82 -9.36
N THR A 271 -7.47 -12.54 -8.30
CA THR A 271 -6.98 -12.67 -6.91
C THR A 271 -6.55 -14.11 -6.64
N LYS A 272 -7.33 -15.10 -7.09
CA LYS A 272 -6.99 -16.52 -6.95
C LYS A 272 -5.73 -16.90 -7.73
N VAL A 273 -5.56 -16.38 -8.95
CA VAL A 273 -4.35 -16.60 -9.76
C VAL A 273 -3.10 -16.04 -9.07
N VAL A 274 -3.16 -14.80 -8.58
CA VAL A 274 -2.04 -14.18 -7.85
C VAL A 274 -1.73 -14.97 -6.58
N PHE A 275 -2.76 -15.37 -5.85
CA PHE A 275 -2.63 -16.15 -4.61
C PHE A 275 -1.94 -17.50 -4.82
N ARG A 276 -2.26 -18.19 -5.93
CA ARG A 276 -1.64 -19.47 -6.32
C ARG A 276 -0.38 -19.28 -7.19
N SER A 277 0.19 -18.07 -7.18
CA SER A 277 1.43 -17.74 -7.90
C SER A 277 1.39 -18.00 -9.41
N GLY A 278 0.22 -17.97 -10.04
CA GLY A 278 0.09 -18.08 -11.50
C GLY A 278 0.55 -16.81 -12.24
N VAL A 279 0.56 -15.67 -11.56
CA VAL A 279 1.11 -14.40 -12.06
C VAL A 279 1.76 -13.64 -10.90
N MET A 280 2.74 -12.79 -11.21
CA MET A 280 3.38 -11.93 -10.22
C MET A 280 2.42 -10.83 -9.74
N ALA A 281 2.44 -10.52 -8.45
CA ALA A 281 1.61 -9.46 -7.87
C ALA A 281 1.84 -8.09 -8.54
N SER A 282 3.08 -7.81 -8.96
CA SER A 282 3.45 -6.59 -9.70
C SER A 282 2.78 -6.47 -11.07
N GLN A 283 2.36 -7.58 -11.68
CA GLN A 283 1.70 -7.59 -12.99
C GLN A 283 0.17 -7.56 -12.88
N ARG A 284 -0.37 -7.62 -11.66
CA ARG A 284 -1.82 -7.75 -11.40
C ARG A 284 -2.63 -6.68 -12.12
N ASP A 285 -2.21 -5.42 -12.03
CA ASP A 285 -2.96 -4.29 -12.59
C ASP A 285 -2.92 -4.27 -14.13
N CYS A 286 -1.78 -4.61 -14.72
CA CYS A 286 -1.65 -4.74 -16.17
C CYS A 286 -2.54 -5.86 -16.70
N ILE A 287 -2.44 -7.05 -16.09
CA ILE A 287 -3.24 -8.22 -16.47
C ILE A 287 -4.74 -7.95 -16.28
N ARG A 288 -5.12 -7.19 -15.25
CA ARG A 288 -6.50 -6.75 -15.02
C ARG A 288 -7.01 -5.92 -16.20
N VAL A 289 -6.27 -4.89 -16.61
CA VAL A 289 -6.66 -4.01 -17.73
C VAL A 289 -6.71 -4.79 -19.04
N GLU A 290 -5.72 -5.65 -19.31
CA GLU A 290 -5.72 -6.50 -20.49
C GLU A 290 -6.92 -7.44 -20.54
N GLN A 291 -7.24 -8.08 -19.42
CA GLN A 291 -8.39 -8.98 -19.35
C GLN A 291 -9.70 -8.22 -19.51
N LEU A 292 -9.79 -7.01 -18.97
CA LEU A 292 -10.98 -6.18 -19.11
C LEU A 292 -11.20 -5.79 -20.58
N LEU A 293 -10.14 -5.34 -21.26
CA LEU A 293 -10.16 -5.00 -22.69
C LEU A 293 -10.55 -6.19 -23.58
N ARG A 294 -10.07 -7.39 -23.25
CA ARG A 294 -10.38 -8.60 -24.03
C ARG A 294 -11.73 -9.22 -23.66
N GLY A 295 -12.13 -9.09 -22.41
CA GLY A 295 -13.18 -9.89 -21.80
C GLY A 295 -14.55 -9.21 -21.79
N ALA A 296 -14.60 -7.88 -21.68
CA ALA A 296 -15.84 -7.11 -21.60
C ALA A 296 -16.48 -6.84 -22.98
N VAL A 297 -16.76 -7.92 -23.70
CA VAL A 297 -17.25 -7.90 -25.10
C VAL A 297 -18.63 -7.23 -25.29
N GLU A 298 -19.43 -7.07 -24.23
CA GLU A 298 -20.76 -6.44 -24.31
C GLU A 298 -20.73 -4.96 -23.87
N SER A 299 -19.56 -4.41 -23.50
CA SER A 299 -19.45 -3.10 -22.84
C SER A 299 -18.48 -2.13 -23.51
N ASP A 300 -18.27 -2.25 -24.81
CA ASP A 300 -17.26 -1.48 -25.56
C ASP A 300 -17.31 0.03 -25.31
N LEU A 301 -18.51 0.62 -25.28
CA LEU A 301 -18.68 2.05 -25.02
C LEU A 301 -18.12 2.47 -23.65
N MET A 302 -18.33 1.64 -22.62
CA MET A 302 -17.79 1.89 -21.28
C MET A 302 -16.27 1.77 -21.26
N LEU A 303 -15.69 0.81 -22.01
CA LEU A 303 -14.23 0.66 -22.10
C LEU A 303 -13.58 1.89 -22.75
N VAL A 304 -14.24 2.49 -23.74
CA VAL A 304 -13.82 3.74 -24.38
C VAL A 304 -13.91 4.92 -23.40
N GLN A 305 -15.03 5.05 -22.68
CA GLN A 305 -15.20 6.12 -21.67
C GLN A 305 -14.16 6.05 -20.56
N LEU A 306 -13.79 4.84 -20.13
CA LEU A 306 -12.76 4.60 -19.13
C LEU A 306 -11.32 4.71 -19.67
N ARG A 307 -11.17 4.93 -21.00
CA ARG A 307 -9.87 5.05 -21.70
C ARG A 307 -8.91 3.90 -21.41
N LEU A 308 -9.43 2.67 -21.32
CA LEU A 308 -8.64 1.53 -20.86
C LEU A 308 -7.49 1.17 -21.80
N ARG A 309 -7.60 1.48 -23.09
CA ARG A 309 -6.52 1.26 -24.07
C ARG A 309 -5.31 2.15 -23.78
N GLU A 310 -5.54 3.40 -23.39
CA GLU A 310 -4.49 4.37 -23.04
C GLU A 310 -3.79 3.97 -21.73
N ARG A 311 -4.55 3.36 -20.80
CA ARG A 311 -4.07 2.93 -19.48
C ARG A 311 -3.42 1.55 -19.48
N LYS A 312 -3.22 0.92 -20.64
CA LYS A 312 -2.62 -0.42 -20.70
C LYS A 312 -1.16 -0.41 -20.24
N GLU A 313 -0.39 0.58 -20.68
CA GLU A 313 1.04 0.73 -20.36
C GLU A 313 1.26 1.27 -18.94
N THR A 314 0.29 2.01 -18.41
CA THR A 314 0.31 2.59 -17.06
C THR A 314 -1.04 2.37 -16.37
N PRO A 315 -1.34 1.12 -15.97
CA PRO A 315 -2.60 0.79 -15.32
C PRO A 315 -2.67 1.48 -13.95
N PRO A 316 -3.85 2.01 -13.56
CA PRO A 316 -4.01 2.56 -12.22
C PRO A 316 -3.88 1.46 -11.17
N SER A 317 -3.13 1.76 -10.11
CA SER A 317 -3.01 0.88 -8.93
C SER A 317 -4.25 0.94 -8.05
N PHE A 318 -4.58 -0.18 -7.42
CA PHE A 318 -5.71 -0.32 -6.48
C PHE A 318 -5.23 -0.72 -5.10
#